data_AF-A0A6P5ELY8-F1
#
_entry.id   AF-A0A6P5ELY8-F1
#
_cell.length_a   1.000
_cell.length_b   1.000
_cell.length_c   1.000
_cell.angle_alpha   90.00
_cell.angle_beta   90.00
_cell.angle_gamma   90.00
#
_symmetry.space_group_name_H-M   'P 1'
#
loop_
_entity.id
_entity.type
_entity.pdbx_description
1 polymer ?
#
loop_
_entity_poly.entity_id
_entity_poly.type
_entity_poly.pdbx_seq_one_letter_code
_entity_poly.pdbx_strand_id
1 'polypeptide(L)'
;MNSPLIEESQLDKEGPILLVADIECLGDEPFIGLEFKDADHAYSFYNAYALKTGFSIRKASHYKAKKKDEIVTGLHLTCSKEGHYKPRHETEVDDPQKEMQYTRTGCKAHIRIKMTSSGKWKVTRFVKEHNHVLIDSPSKSRFLRS
;
A
#
# COMPACT_ATOMS: atom_id res chain seq x y z
N MET A 1 -31.05 47.35 -40.05
CA MET A 1 -29.68 46.83 -40.28
C MET A 1 -29.64 45.45 -39.67
N ASN A 2 -29.45 44.46 -40.53
CA ASN A 2 -29.57 43.03 -40.25
C ASN A 2 -28.29 42.45 -39.63
N SER A 3 -28.48 41.29 -39.01
CA SER A 3 -27.54 40.25 -38.55
C SER A 3 -27.08 40.26 -37.08
N PRO A 4 -26.86 39.07 -36.46
CA PRO A 4 -27.54 37.79 -36.73
C PRO A 4 -27.83 36.91 -35.49
N LEU A 5 -28.77 36.00 -35.74
CA LEU A 5 -29.00 34.64 -35.22
C LEU A 5 -27.85 34.00 -34.41
N ILE A 6 -28.19 33.47 -33.24
CA ILE A 6 -27.72 32.13 -32.83
C ILE A 6 -28.94 31.33 -32.38
N GLU A 7 -29.07 30.20 -33.06
CA GLU A 7 -30.14 29.22 -33.07
C GLU A 7 -29.86 28.14 -32.00
N GLU A 8 -30.92 27.73 -31.32
CA GLU A 8 -31.29 26.38 -30.85
C GLU A 8 -30.23 25.52 -30.12
N SER A 9 -30.43 25.24 -28.83
CA SER A 9 -31.19 24.10 -28.29
C SER A 9 -30.37 22.80 -28.18
N GLN A 10 -30.29 22.26 -26.96
CA GLN A 10 -30.41 20.84 -26.59
C GLN A 10 -29.80 20.59 -25.18
N LEU A 11 -30.67 20.64 -24.18
CA LEU A 11 -30.76 19.66 -23.08
C LEU A 11 -30.95 18.28 -23.77
N ASP A 12 -30.26 17.17 -23.47
CA ASP A 12 -30.02 16.37 -22.26
C ASP A 12 -28.78 15.47 -22.53
N LYS A 13 -28.03 14.89 -21.57
CA LYS A 13 -28.30 13.58 -20.94
C LYS A 13 -27.26 13.27 -19.84
N GLU A 14 -27.79 12.95 -18.68
CA GLU A 14 -27.32 11.97 -17.68
C GLU A 14 -25.80 11.73 -17.55
N GLY A 15 -25.19 12.40 -16.60
CA GLY A 15 -24.05 11.86 -15.87
C GLY A 15 -24.51 11.51 -14.45
N PRO A 16 -24.31 10.28 -13.94
CA PRO A 16 -24.53 10.01 -12.52
C PRO A 16 -23.57 10.89 -11.74
N ILE A 17 -24.14 11.76 -10.91
CA ILE A 17 -23.45 12.54 -9.90
C ILE A 17 -22.88 11.52 -8.90
N LEU A 18 -21.64 11.06 -9.13
CA LEU A 18 -20.94 10.18 -8.21
C LEU A 18 -20.46 11.02 -7.03
N LEU A 19 -21.36 11.11 -6.06
CA LEU A 19 -21.05 11.46 -4.69
C LEU A 19 -20.30 10.28 -4.07
N VAL A 20 -18.97 10.31 -4.14
CA VAL A 20 -18.10 9.52 -3.25
C VAL A 20 -17.06 10.45 -2.62
N ALA A 21 -17.57 11.19 -1.63
CA ALA A 21 -16.92 11.66 -0.41
C ALA A 21 -15.39 11.86 -0.46
N ASP A 22 -14.97 13.13 -0.53
CA ASP A 22 -14.05 13.78 0.40
C ASP A 22 -13.02 12.88 1.13
N ILE A 23 -12.08 12.31 0.39
CA ILE A 23 -10.76 11.94 0.90
C ILE A 23 -9.72 12.53 -0.06
N GLU A 24 -9.82 13.83 -0.33
CA GLU A 24 -8.68 14.59 -0.80
C GLU A 24 -8.13 15.40 0.38
N CYS A 25 -6.82 15.28 0.60
CA CYS A 25 -5.99 16.14 1.47
C CYS A 25 -5.72 15.74 2.94
N LEU A 26 -5.86 14.47 3.36
CA LEU A 26 -4.97 13.98 4.43
C LEU A 26 -3.83 13.22 3.74
N GLY A 27 -2.68 13.88 3.64
CA GLY A 27 -1.56 13.51 2.76
C GLY A 27 -1.31 12.00 2.64
N ASP A 28 -1.00 11.57 1.42
CA ASP A 28 -0.78 10.16 1.08
C ASP A 28 0.36 9.49 1.89
N GLU A 29 1.14 10.28 2.65
CA GLU A 29 2.25 9.78 3.47
C GLU A 29 1.75 9.31 4.84
N PRO A 30 1.98 8.03 5.22
CA PRO A 30 1.67 7.53 6.55
C PRO A 30 2.51 8.24 7.61
N PHE A 31 1.91 8.56 8.75
CA PHE A 31 2.62 9.12 9.91
C PHE A 31 2.37 8.30 11.18
N ILE A 32 3.28 8.43 12.15
CA ILE A 32 3.15 7.75 13.44
C ILE A 32 1.96 8.35 14.18
N GLY A 33 1.03 7.49 14.59
CA GLY A 33 -0.18 7.90 15.29
C GLY A 33 -1.45 7.93 14.43
N LEU A 34 -1.34 7.72 13.12
CA LEU A 34 -2.49 7.55 12.23
C LEU A 34 -3.33 6.34 12.69
N GLU A 35 -4.65 6.53 12.75
CA GLU A 35 -5.60 5.52 13.22
C GLU A 35 -6.55 5.08 12.11
N PHE A 36 -6.83 3.78 12.07
CA PHE A 36 -7.74 3.13 11.14
C PHE A 36 -8.80 2.35 11.91
N LYS A 37 -9.96 2.19 11.28
CA LYS A 37 -11.05 1.37 11.83
C LYS A 37 -10.74 -0.12 11.68
N ASP A 38 -10.14 -0.50 10.55
CA ASP A 38 -9.93 -1.90 10.17
C ASP A 38 -8.49 -2.18 9.76
N ALA A 39 -8.07 -3.44 9.88
CA ALA A 39 -6.78 -3.91 9.40
C ALA A 39 -6.67 -3.80 7.86
N ASP A 40 -7.75 -4.09 7.15
CA ASP A 40 -7.78 -4.07 5.68
C ASP A 40 -7.71 -2.63 5.15
N HIS A 41 -8.38 -1.68 5.80
CA HIS A 41 -8.22 -0.26 5.48
C HIS A 41 -6.77 0.20 5.66
N ALA A 42 -6.13 -0.19 6.76
CA ALA A 42 -4.73 0.15 7.01
C ALA A 42 -3.79 -0.49 5.97
N TYR A 43 -4.09 -1.72 5.54
CA TYR A 43 -3.36 -2.41 4.47
C TYR A 43 -3.50 -1.68 3.13
N SER A 44 -4.73 -1.40 2.70
CA SER A 44 -5.02 -0.74 1.42
C SER A 44 -4.40 0.66 1.36
N PHE A 45 -4.45 1.41 2.46
CA PHE A 45 -3.80 2.72 2.57
C PHE A 45 -2.29 2.63 2.33
N TYR A 46 -1.60 1.72 3.04
CA TYR A 46 -0.16 1.57 2.88
C TYR A 46 0.22 0.98 1.51
N ASN A 47 -0.63 0.12 0.95
CA ASN A 47 -0.42 -0.40 -0.40
C ASN A 47 -0.52 0.72 -1.46
N ALA A 48 -1.52 1.59 -1.35
CA ALA A 48 -1.66 2.74 -2.23
C ALA A 48 -0.44 3.69 -2.11
N TYR A 49 0.01 3.97 -0.89
CA TYR A 49 1.23 4.74 -0.65
C TYR A 49 2.45 4.08 -1.30
N ALA A 50 2.61 2.77 -1.14
CA ALA A 50 3.73 2.03 -1.71
C ALA A 50 3.73 2.09 -3.24
N LEU A 51 2.58 1.86 -3.87
CA LEU A 51 2.42 1.93 -5.33
C LEU A 51 2.73 3.34 -5.86
N LYS A 52 2.25 4.38 -5.16
CA LYS A 52 2.56 5.78 -5.50
C LYS A 52 4.04 6.10 -5.34
N THR A 53 4.68 5.56 -4.32
CA THR A 53 6.11 5.73 -4.02
C THR A 53 6.99 4.79 -4.84
N GLY A 54 6.41 3.91 -5.67
CA GLY A 54 7.18 3.08 -6.58
C GLY A 54 7.79 1.81 -5.95
N PHE A 55 7.22 1.29 -4.87
CA PHE A 55 7.58 -0.01 -4.31
C PHE A 55 6.35 -0.88 -4.03
N SER A 56 6.56 -2.18 -3.82
CA SER A 56 5.50 -3.07 -3.36
C SER A 56 5.73 -3.54 -1.93
N ILE A 57 4.65 -3.91 -1.27
CA ILE A 57 4.63 -4.32 0.13
C ILE A 57 4.40 -5.82 0.24
N ARG A 58 4.83 -6.39 1.36
CA ARG A 58 4.53 -7.77 1.77
C ARG A 58 4.07 -7.78 3.21
N LYS A 59 3.13 -8.66 3.54
CA LYS A 59 2.73 -8.94 4.92
C LYS A 59 3.82 -9.79 5.58
N ALA A 60 4.64 -9.17 6.42
CA ALA A 60 5.75 -9.87 7.07
C ALA A 60 5.28 -10.76 8.22
N SER A 61 4.34 -10.27 9.03
CA SER A 61 3.81 -11.01 10.17
C SER A 61 2.51 -10.38 10.67
N HIS A 62 1.66 -11.25 11.23
CA HIS A 62 0.51 -10.87 12.03
C HIS A 62 0.83 -11.17 13.50
N TYR A 63 0.74 -10.18 14.37
CA TYR A 63 0.86 -10.42 15.81
C TYR A 63 -0.51 -10.85 16.32
N LYS A 64 -0.62 -12.07 16.87
CA LYS A 64 -1.84 -12.56 17.53
C LYS A 64 -1.71 -12.39 19.04
N ALA A 65 -2.76 -11.93 19.72
CA ALA A 65 -2.75 -11.84 21.18
C ALA A 65 -2.85 -13.24 21.82
N LYS A 66 -1.96 -13.54 22.77
CA LYS A 66 -1.96 -14.84 23.49
C LYS A 66 -3.05 -14.99 24.54
N LYS A 67 -3.74 -13.90 24.95
CA LYS A 67 -4.55 -13.88 26.18
C LYS A 67 -6.08 -13.83 26.02
N LYS A 68 -6.62 -13.50 24.85
CA LYS A 68 -8.07 -13.40 24.62
C LYS A 68 -8.39 -13.69 23.14
N ASP A 69 -8.69 -14.93 22.79
CA ASP A 69 -9.34 -15.25 21.49
C ASP A 69 -8.48 -15.22 20.21
N GLU A 70 -7.15 -15.33 20.29
CA GLU A 70 -6.26 -15.42 19.10
C GLU A 70 -6.42 -14.22 18.11
N ILE A 71 -6.98 -13.10 18.57
CA ILE A 71 -7.25 -11.94 17.70
C ILE A 71 -5.94 -11.36 17.17
N VAL A 72 -5.91 -11.02 15.87
CA VAL A 72 -4.79 -10.31 15.25
C VAL A 72 -4.73 -8.90 15.82
N THR A 73 -3.70 -8.62 16.61
CA THR A 73 -3.47 -7.35 17.31
C THR A 73 -2.37 -6.50 16.71
N GLY A 74 -1.71 -6.99 15.66
CA GLY A 74 -0.71 -6.20 14.95
C GLY A 74 -0.50 -6.65 13.52
N LEU A 75 -0.21 -5.66 12.68
CA LEU A 75 0.07 -5.81 11.26
C LEU A 75 1.46 -5.23 10.99
N HIS A 76 2.32 -6.07 10.42
CA HIS A 76 3.65 -5.65 10.01
C HIS A 76 3.75 -5.75 8.48
N LEU A 77 3.82 -4.59 7.83
CA LEU A 77 3.97 -4.49 6.37
C LEU A 77 5.39 -4.01 6.07
N THR A 78 6.03 -4.68 5.12
CA THR A 78 7.44 -4.50 4.81
C THR A 78 7.62 -4.34 3.32
N CYS A 79 8.70 -3.71 2.87
CA CYS A 79 9.01 -3.64 1.45
C CYS A 79 9.28 -5.06 0.89
N SER A 80 8.88 -5.32 -0.35
CA SER A 80 9.17 -6.59 -1.02
C SER A 80 10.67 -6.93 -1.04
N LYS A 81 11.53 -5.91 -1.20
CA LYS A 81 13.00 -6.03 -1.18
C LYS A 81 13.62 -6.11 0.23
N GLU A 82 12.82 -6.24 1.29
CA GLU A 82 13.36 -6.33 2.66
C GLU A 82 14.07 -7.67 2.92
N GLY A 83 15.12 -7.60 3.76
CA GLY A 83 15.86 -8.76 4.25
C GLY A 83 16.93 -9.22 3.25
N HIS A 84 17.75 -10.17 3.68
CA HIS A 84 18.75 -10.79 2.82
C HIS A 84 18.32 -12.23 2.55
N TYR A 85 18.53 -12.68 1.31
CA TYR A 85 18.35 -14.10 1.00
C TYR A 85 19.34 -14.91 1.83
N LYS A 86 18.83 -15.91 2.55
CA LYS A 86 19.64 -17.00 3.09
C LYS A 86 19.17 -18.26 2.39
N PRO A 87 20.00 -18.91 1.55
CA PRO A 87 19.63 -20.19 0.97
C PRO A 87 19.37 -21.16 2.11
N ARG A 88 18.17 -21.74 2.14
CA ARG A 88 17.78 -22.65 3.22
C ARG A 88 18.35 -24.05 3.02
N HIS A 89 18.82 -24.41 1.82
CA HIS A 89 19.49 -25.68 1.54
C HIS A 89 20.30 -25.59 0.24
N GLU A 90 21.50 -26.16 0.25
CA GLU A 90 22.43 -26.34 -0.89
C GLU A 90 21.96 -27.46 -1.84
N THR A 91 20.65 -27.64 -2.00
CA THR A 91 20.13 -28.62 -2.96
C THR A 91 19.89 -27.95 -4.30
N GLU A 92 20.72 -28.35 -5.24
CA GLU A 92 20.63 -28.15 -6.69
C GLU A 92 19.25 -28.59 -7.19
N VAL A 93 18.33 -27.65 -7.33
CA VAL A 93 17.12 -27.83 -8.14
C VAL A 93 16.86 -26.48 -8.79
N ASP A 94 16.98 -26.46 -10.12
CA ASP A 94 16.56 -25.40 -11.04
C ASP A 94 15.05 -25.13 -10.86
N ASP A 95 14.70 -24.36 -9.84
CA ASP A 95 13.35 -23.84 -9.66
C ASP A 95 13.34 -22.34 -9.99
N PRO A 96 12.56 -21.89 -10.99
CA PRO A 96 12.50 -20.48 -11.38
C PRO A 96 11.93 -19.55 -10.29
N GLN A 97 11.30 -20.07 -9.22
CA GLN A 97 11.00 -19.26 -8.02
C GLN A 97 12.25 -18.91 -7.20
N LYS A 98 13.33 -19.68 -7.33
CA LYS A 98 14.60 -19.47 -6.60
C LYS A 98 15.39 -18.29 -7.18
N GLU A 99 15.32 -18.04 -8.48
CA GLU A 99 15.92 -16.83 -9.11
C GLU A 99 15.24 -15.54 -8.62
N MET A 100 13.94 -15.56 -8.32
CA MET A 100 13.20 -14.41 -7.81
C MET A 100 13.71 -13.92 -6.45
N GLN A 101 14.44 -14.77 -5.71
CA GLN A 101 14.99 -14.48 -4.39
C GLN A 101 16.30 -13.68 -4.43
N TYR A 102 16.89 -13.45 -5.61
CA TYR A 102 18.09 -12.63 -5.81
C TYR A 102 17.85 -11.11 -5.70
N THR A 103 16.59 -10.68 -5.49
CA THR A 103 16.17 -9.26 -5.55
C THR A 103 15.99 -8.57 -4.19
N ARG A 104 16.20 -9.27 -3.06
CA ARG A 104 16.10 -8.67 -1.72
C ARG A 104 17.39 -7.95 -1.36
N THR A 105 17.36 -6.63 -1.41
CA THR A 105 18.52 -5.74 -1.18
C THR A 105 18.76 -5.41 0.29
N GLY A 106 18.10 -6.11 1.23
CA GLY A 106 18.17 -5.77 2.64
C GLY A 106 17.43 -4.48 2.99
N CYS A 107 16.44 -4.08 2.20
CA CYS A 107 15.64 -2.88 2.45
C CYS A 107 15.03 -2.91 3.85
N LYS A 108 14.99 -1.77 4.56
CA LYS A 108 14.46 -1.69 5.93
C LYS A 108 13.15 -0.90 6.03
N ALA A 109 12.59 -0.49 4.89
CA ALA A 109 11.33 0.23 4.83
C ALA A 109 10.18 -0.67 5.29
N HIS A 110 9.47 -0.22 6.33
CA HIS A 110 8.38 -0.97 6.93
C HIS A 110 7.44 -0.06 7.72
N ILE A 111 6.21 -0.52 7.90
CA ILE A 111 5.21 0.09 8.79
C ILE A 111 4.70 -0.96 9.78
N ARG A 112 4.53 -0.54 11.03
CA ARG A 112 3.94 -1.37 12.09
C ARG A 112 2.68 -0.71 12.60
N ILE A 113 1.59 -1.45 12.51
CA ILE A 113 0.28 -1.02 12.97
C ILE A 113 -0.14 -1.97 14.10
N LYS A 114 -0.64 -1.43 15.20
CA LYS A 114 -1.13 -2.21 16.34
C LYS A 114 -2.56 -1.86 16.65
N MET A 115 -3.34 -2.85 17.05
CA MET A 115 -4.67 -2.63 17.58
C MET A 115 -4.56 -2.07 19.00
N THR A 116 -5.26 -0.98 19.25
CA THR A 116 -5.39 -0.33 20.55
C THR A 116 -6.45 -1.06 21.37
N SER A 117 -6.45 -0.87 22.69
CA SER A 117 -7.51 -1.40 23.58
C SER A 117 -8.92 -0.99 23.17
N SER A 118 -9.07 0.13 22.45
CA SER A 118 -10.34 0.61 21.88
C SER A 118 -10.76 -0.10 20.58
N GLY A 119 -10.01 -1.10 20.10
CA GLY A 119 -10.30 -1.82 18.85
C GLY A 119 -9.85 -1.12 17.57
N LYS A 120 -9.30 0.09 17.66
CA LYS A 120 -8.76 0.85 16.52
C LYS A 120 -7.33 0.44 16.18
N TRP A 121 -6.95 0.54 14.91
CA TRP A 121 -5.63 0.20 14.39
C TRP A 121 -4.74 1.43 14.28
N LYS A 122 -3.68 1.53 15.07
CA LYS A 122 -2.80 2.71 15.12
C LYS A 122 -1.42 2.42 14.57
N VAL A 123 -0.89 3.31 13.73
CA VAL A 123 0.50 3.26 13.26
C VAL A 123 1.44 3.57 14.44
N THR A 124 2.29 2.62 14.77
CA THR A 124 3.27 2.72 15.87
C THR A 124 4.68 3.01 15.39
N ARG A 125 5.02 2.56 14.18
CA ARG A 125 6.33 2.78 13.57
C ARG A 125 6.17 2.88 12.07
N PHE A 126 6.85 3.85 11.48
CA PHE A 126 6.94 4.02 10.04
C PHE A 126 8.40 4.33 9.68
N VAL A 127 8.96 3.57 8.74
CA VAL A 127 10.31 3.75 8.21
C VAL A 127 10.19 3.86 6.70
N LYS A 128 10.51 5.04 6.16
CA LYS A 128 10.43 5.36 4.74
C LYS A 128 11.73 5.15 3.96
N GLU A 129 12.85 4.94 4.64
CA GLU A 129 14.14 4.81 3.96
C GLU A 129 14.25 3.49 3.20
N HIS A 130 14.48 3.60 1.89
CA HIS A 130 14.73 2.48 0.99
C HIS A 130 16.22 2.41 0.60
N ASN A 131 16.77 1.20 0.57
CA ASN A 131 18.13 0.94 0.08
C ASN A 131 18.13 0.51 -1.39
N HIS A 132 17.18 0.99 -2.19
CA HIS A 132 17.08 0.68 -3.61
C HIS A 132 16.32 1.78 -4.33
N VAL A 133 16.54 1.87 -5.64
CA VAL A 133 15.79 2.77 -6.52
C VAL A 133 14.30 2.42 -6.44
N LEU A 134 13.49 3.45 -6.28
CA LEU A 134 12.04 3.42 -6.34
C LEU A 134 11.59 3.63 -7.78
N ILE A 135 10.49 2.98 -8.18
CA ILE A 135 9.96 3.10 -9.52
C ILE A 135 8.99 4.27 -9.56
N ASP A 136 9.49 5.48 -9.80
CA ASP A 136 8.67 6.69 -9.83
C ASP A 136 7.83 6.84 -11.13
N SER A 137 8.09 6.01 -12.14
CA SER A 137 7.40 6.08 -13.43
C SER A 137 6.17 5.17 -13.46
N PRO A 138 4.95 5.69 -13.71
CA PRO A 138 3.72 4.89 -13.77
C PRO A 138 3.78 3.79 -14.84
N SER A 139 4.55 3.98 -15.92
CA SER A 139 4.75 2.97 -16.99
C SER A 139 5.49 1.70 -16.54
N LYS A 140 6.24 1.77 -15.43
CA LYS A 140 6.97 0.63 -14.84
C LYS A 140 6.28 0.06 -13.59
N SER A 141 5.11 0.59 -13.21
CA SER A 141 4.31 0.07 -12.10
C SER A 141 3.89 -1.39 -12.28
N ARG A 142 3.76 -1.87 -13.54
CA ARG A 142 3.49 -3.29 -13.87
C ARG A 142 4.50 -4.29 -13.28
N PHE A 143 5.68 -3.82 -12.88
CA PHE A 143 6.71 -4.65 -12.24
C PHE A 143 6.58 -4.69 -10.71
N LEU A 144 5.76 -3.83 -10.12
CA LEU A 144 5.42 -3.84 -8.70
C LEU A 144 4.29 -4.86 -8.49
N ARG A 145 4.64 -6.07 -8.04
CA ARG A 145 3.65 -7.08 -7.66
C ARG A 145 3.23 -6.88 -6.19
N SER A 146 1.93 -6.80 -5.94
CA SER A 146 1.28 -6.77 -4.62
C SER A 146 1.01 -8.18 -4.08
#